data_AF-A0A7S0R411-F1
#
_entry.id   AF-A0A7S0R411-F1
#
_cell.length_a   1.000
_cell.length_b   1.000
_cell.length_c   1.000
_cell.angle_alpha   90.00
_cell.angle_beta   90.00
_cell.angle_gamma   90.00
#
_symmetry.space_group_name_H-M   'P 1'
#
loop_
_entity.id
_entity.type
_entity.pdbx_description
1 polymer ?
#
loop_
_entity_poly.entity_id
_entity_poly.type
_entity_poly.pdbx_seq_one_letter_code
_entity_poly.pdbx_strand_id
1 'polypeptide(L)'
;RRRTGTAASRFGSMVFTDEVFNDDGDYFYPYAFLTDQMKMLQDEPRMAAYKAAILGNPEHFAGKAVMDVGTGTGILAIFAAQAGARVVYAVEATDMAVHARTLV
;
A
#
# COMPACT_ATOMS: atom_id res chain seq x y z
N ARG A 1 26.19 20.57 15.50
CA ARG A 1 26.94 20.36 16.76
C ARG A 1 27.45 18.91 16.75
N ARG A 2 28.76 18.68 16.56
CA ARG A 2 29.36 17.32 16.59
C ARG A 2 29.23 16.69 17.99
N ARG A 3 28.99 15.38 18.06
CA ARG A 3 29.65 14.35 18.92
C ARG A 3 28.93 12.99 18.73
N THR A 4 29.52 12.00 18.05
CA THR A 4 30.30 10.83 18.60
C THR A 4 29.43 9.89 19.47
N GLY A 5 29.29 8.58 19.23
CA GLY A 5 30.02 7.68 18.34
C GLY A 5 29.39 6.27 18.25
N THR A 6 29.91 5.48 17.32
CA THR A 6 29.54 4.09 17.02
C THR A 6 30.03 3.15 18.11
N ALA A 7 29.15 2.31 18.66
CA ALA A 7 29.54 1.21 19.54
C ALA A 7 29.75 -0.05 18.71
N ALA A 8 30.98 -0.29 18.26
CA ALA A 8 31.36 -1.58 17.70
C ALA A 8 31.77 -2.50 18.87
N SER A 9 31.00 -3.57 19.12
CA SER A 9 31.48 -4.65 19.99
C SER A 9 32.34 -5.60 19.14
N ARG A 10 33.55 -5.91 19.62
CA ARG A 10 34.46 -6.84 18.96
C ARG A 10 34.48 -8.14 19.75
N PHE A 11 33.97 -9.21 19.15
CA PHE A 11 34.24 -10.59 19.54
C PHE A 11 34.63 -11.37 18.28
N GLY A 12 35.91 -11.75 18.16
CA GLY A 12 36.40 -12.48 17.00
C GLY A 12 36.48 -11.66 15.70
N SER A 13 37.01 -12.27 14.65
CA SER A 13 37.25 -11.69 13.31
C SER A 13 35.98 -11.42 12.49
N MET A 14 34.82 -11.24 13.14
CA MET A 14 33.53 -11.05 12.50
C MET A 14 33.01 -9.67 12.88
N VAL A 15 32.90 -8.79 11.87
CA VAL A 15 32.27 -7.48 12.01
C VAL A 15 30.82 -7.65 11.59
N PHE A 16 29.89 -7.60 12.55
CA PHE A 16 28.50 -7.36 12.25
C PHE A 16 28.32 -5.85 12.14
N THR A 17 28.09 -5.36 10.93
CA THR A 17 27.60 -4.00 10.73
C THR A 17 26.11 -4.01 11.02
N ASP A 18 25.65 -3.17 11.94
CA ASP A 18 24.22 -2.89 12.13
C ASP A 18 23.63 -2.48 10.77
N GLU A 19 22.72 -3.29 10.23
CA GLU A 19 21.95 -2.92 9.05
C GLU A 19 21.10 -1.71 9.41
N VAL A 20 21.43 -0.56 8.81
CA VAL A 20 20.52 0.57 8.75
C VAL A 20 19.49 0.20 7.69
N PHE A 21 18.40 -0.46 8.12
CA PHE A 21 17.23 -0.65 7.28
C PHE A 21 16.75 0.72 6.80
N ASN A 22 16.65 0.89 5.50
CA ASN A 22 15.99 2.04 4.91
C ASN A 22 14.48 1.72 5.01
N ASP A 23 13.91 1.94 6.20
CA ASP A 23 12.69 1.28 6.72
C ASP A 23 11.48 1.32 5.76
N ASP A 24 11.31 2.42 5.02
CA ASP A 24 10.22 2.56 4.04
C ASP A 24 10.43 1.68 2.79
N GLY A 25 11.67 1.58 2.29
CA GLY A 25 11.99 0.89 1.05
C GLY A 25 11.75 -0.62 1.13
N ASP A 26 12.12 -1.22 2.25
CA ASP A 26 11.94 -2.66 2.47
C ASP A 26 10.47 -3.03 2.70
N TYR A 27 9.69 -2.14 3.31
CA TYR A 27 8.24 -2.34 3.48
C TYR A 27 7.48 -2.28 2.15
N PHE A 28 7.77 -1.29 1.30
CA PHE A 28 7.07 -1.10 0.04
C PHE A 28 7.47 -2.12 -1.04
N TYR A 29 8.66 -2.71 -0.92
CA TYR A 29 9.22 -3.65 -1.90
C TYR A 29 8.25 -4.75 -2.36
N PRO A 30 7.64 -5.58 -1.48
CA PRO A 30 6.71 -6.62 -1.92
C PRO A 30 5.48 -6.07 -2.65
N TYR A 31 5.00 -4.87 -2.29
CA TYR A 31 3.78 -4.29 -2.88
C TYR A 31 3.97 -3.76 -4.30
N ALA A 32 5.22 -3.64 -4.76
CA ALA A 32 5.55 -3.28 -6.14
C ALA A 32 5.30 -4.44 -7.14
N PHE A 33 5.10 -5.68 -6.67
CA PHE A 33 4.95 -6.85 -7.53
C PHE A 33 3.50 -7.31 -7.66
N LEU A 34 3.08 -7.68 -8.89
CA LEU A 34 1.74 -8.20 -9.17
C LEU A 34 1.43 -9.50 -8.41
N THR A 35 2.45 -10.31 -8.11
CA THR A 35 2.28 -11.55 -7.34
C THR A 35 1.71 -11.31 -5.95
N ASP A 36 2.17 -10.26 -5.28
CA ASP A 36 1.76 -9.95 -3.91
C ASP A 36 0.42 -9.22 -3.89
N GLN A 37 0.17 -8.37 -4.89
CA GLN A 37 -1.16 -7.83 -5.15
C GLN A 37 -2.18 -8.95 -5.42
N MET A 38 -1.82 -9.96 -6.21
CA MET A 38 -2.70 -11.09 -6.55
C MET A 38 -3.08 -11.91 -5.31
N LYS A 39 -2.14 -12.18 -4.40
CA LYS A 39 -2.44 -12.85 -3.11
C LYS A 39 -3.54 -12.12 -2.35
N MET A 40 -3.46 -10.79 -2.29
CA MET A 40 -4.45 -9.94 -1.63
C MET A 40 -5.80 -9.90 -2.36
N LEU A 41 -5.81 -9.97 -3.68
CA LEU A 41 -7.04 -10.00 -4.50
C LEU A 41 -7.75 -11.35 -4.46
N GLN A 42 -7.01 -12.44 -4.25
CA GLN A 42 -7.54 -13.80 -4.14
C GLN A 42 -8.03 -14.15 -2.74
N ASP A 43 -7.78 -13.30 -1.74
CA ASP A 43 -8.38 -13.42 -0.41
C ASP A 43 -9.88 -13.05 -0.48
N GLU A 44 -10.72 -14.07 -0.67
CA GLU A 44 -12.16 -13.88 -0.83
C GLU A 44 -12.83 -13.22 0.38
N PRO A 45 -12.62 -13.64 1.64
CA PRO A 45 -13.23 -12.98 2.79
C PRO A 45 -12.88 -11.49 2.86
N ARG A 46 -11.61 -11.13 2.62
CA ARG A 46 -11.16 -9.74 2.56
C ARG A 46 -11.88 -8.96 1.47
N MET A 47 -11.89 -9.47 0.24
CA MET A 47 -12.47 -8.77 -0.90
C MET A 47 -13.99 -8.65 -0.79
N ALA A 48 -14.66 -9.70 -0.29
CA ALA A 48 -16.10 -9.67 -0.01
C ALA A 48 -16.45 -8.62 1.04
N ALA A 49 -15.67 -8.51 2.12
CA ALA A 49 -15.89 -7.52 3.17
C ALA A 49 -15.77 -6.09 2.64
N TYR A 50 -14.69 -5.75 1.92
CA TYR A 50 -14.52 -4.41 1.33
C TYR A 50 -15.61 -4.08 0.31
N LYS A 51 -15.93 -5.02 -0.58
CA LYS A 51 -16.97 -4.82 -1.60
C LYS A 51 -18.34 -4.58 -0.96
N ALA A 52 -18.71 -5.38 0.03
CA ALA A 52 -19.98 -5.22 0.75
C ALA A 52 -20.03 -3.90 1.52
N ALA A 53 -18.95 -3.52 2.21
CA ALA A 53 -18.88 -2.28 2.96
C ALA A 53 -19.01 -1.04 2.06
N ILE A 54 -18.38 -1.04 0.89
CA ILE A 54 -18.38 0.11 -0.02
C ILE A 54 -19.68 0.17 -0.82
N LEU A 55 -20.01 -0.90 -1.57
CA LEU A 55 -21.17 -0.90 -2.46
C LEU A 55 -22.50 -1.00 -1.71
N GLY A 56 -22.50 -1.54 -0.48
CA GLY A 56 -23.68 -1.65 0.37
C GLY A 56 -24.06 -0.36 1.09
N ASN A 57 -23.19 0.67 1.11
CA ASN A 57 -23.44 1.94 1.81
C ASN A 57 -23.16 3.15 0.88
N PRO A 58 -23.84 3.25 -0.28
CA PRO A 58 -23.54 4.27 -1.28
C PRO A 58 -23.71 5.71 -0.77
N GLU A 59 -24.53 5.95 0.26
CA GLU A 59 -24.70 7.27 0.90
C GLU A 59 -23.39 7.84 1.48
N HIS A 60 -22.41 6.98 1.77
CA HIS A 60 -21.09 7.37 2.23
C HIS A 60 -20.11 7.70 1.09
N PHE A 61 -20.47 7.42 -0.16
CA PHE A 61 -19.60 7.61 -1.33
C PHE A 61 -20.22 8.55 -2.37
N ALA A 62 -21.51 8.39 -2.66
CA ALA A 62 -22.25 9.10 -3.71
C ALA A 62 -22.05 10.63 -3.65
N GLY A 63 -21.51 11.19 -4.73
CA GLY A 63 -21.25 12.63 -4.88
C GLY A 63 -20.09 13.18 -4.05
N LYS A 64 -19.38 12.34 -3.28
CA LYS A 64 -18.28 12.76 -2.39
C LYS A 64 -16.91 12.59 -3.04
N ALA A 65 -15.93 13.30 -2.51
CA ALA A 65 -14.52 13.04 -2.80
C ALA A 65 -14.02 11.93 -1.85
N VAL A 66 -13.35 10.93 -2.40
CA VAL A 66 -12.81 9.77 -1.67
C VAL A 66 -11.31 9.70 -1.87
N MET A 67 -10.56 9.24 -0.87
CA MET A 67 -9.12 8.98 -0.98
C MET A 67 -8.86 7.52 -0.64
N ASP A 68 -8.24 6.79 -1.54
CA ASP A 68 -7.80 5.41 -1.37
C ASP A 68 -6.30 5.40 -1.12
N VAL A 69 -5.89 5.05 0.10
CA VAL A 69 -4.50 5.14 0.58
C VAL A 69 -3.84 3.77 0.47
N GLY A 70 -2.80 3.65 -0.34
CA GLY A 70 -2.21 2.36 -0.68
C GLY A 70 -3.10 1.60 -1.66
N THR A 71 -3.46 2.25 -2.78
CA THR A 71 -4.46 1.74 -3.71
C THR A 71 -4.07 0.40 -4.35
N GLY A 72 -2.77 0.06 -4.36
CA GLY A 72 -2.26 -1.15 -5.01
C GLY A 72 -2.69 -1.17 -6.48
N THR A 73 -3.51 -2.14 -6.86
CA THR A 73 -4.06 -2.27 -8.22
C THR A 73 -5.25 -1.35 -8.52
N GLY A 74 -5.76 -0.59 -7.56
CA GLY A 74 -6.89 0.32 -7.77
C GLY A 74 -8.27 -0.26 -7.44
N ILE A 75 -8.36 -1.51 -6.97
CA ILE A 75 -9.65 -2.19 -6.84
C ILE A 75 -10.64 -1.51 -5.87
N LEU A 76 -10.16 -0.96 -4.76
CA LEU A 76 -11.02 -0.28 -3.79
C LEU A 76 -11.45 1.10 -4.32
N ALA A 77 -10.57 1.81 -5.02
CA ALA A 77 -10.92 3.02 -5.75
C ALA A 77 -12.02 2.77 -6.79
N ILE A 78 -11.98 1.63 -7.52
CA ILE A 78 -13.04 1.24 -8.45
C ILE A 78 -14.36 1.01 -7.71
N PHE A 79 -14.35 0.31 -6.57
CA PHE A 79 -15.57 0.12 -5.78
C PHE A 79 -16.15 1.44 -5.29
N ALA A 80 -15.31 2.37 -4.84
CA ALA A 80 -15.76 3.70 -4.42
C ALA A 80 -16.38 4.49 -5.59
N ALA A 81 -15.78 4.41 -6.78
CA ALA A 81 -16.33 5.01 -8.00
C ALA A 81 -17.68 4.37 -8.38
N GLN A 82 -17.80 3.04 -8.30
CA GLN A 82 -19.04 2.30 -8.53
C GLN A 82 -20.13 2.66 -7.51
N ALA A 83 -19.77 2.96 -6.25
CA ALA A 83 -20.67 3.47 -5.23
C ALA A 83 -21.10 4.94 -5.47
N GLY A 84 -20.62 5.57 -6.54
CA GLY A 84 -21.04 6.90 -6.98
C GLY A 84 -20.14 8.04 -6.51
N ALA A 85 -18.92 7.77 -6.03
CA ALA A 85 -17.98 8.82 -5.68
C ALA A 85 -17.79 9.82 -6.84
N ARG A 86 -17.82 11.12 -6.52
CA ARG A 86 -17.60 12.20 -7.50
C ARG A 86 -16.18 12.18 -8.04
N VAL A 87 -15.22 11.91 -7.16
CA VAL A 87 -13.79 11.79 -7.48
C VAL A 87 -13.15 10.86 -6.46
N VAL A 88 -12.24 10.02 -6.93
CA VAL A 88 -11.43 9.15 -6.07
C VAL A 88 -9.95 9.48 -6.29
N TYR A 89 -9.23 9.82 -5.23
CA TYR A 89 -7.80 10.01 -5.24
C TYR A 89 -7.13 8.70 -4.81
N ALA A 90 -6.67 7.93 -5.79
CA ALA A 90 -5.96 6.68 -5.57
C ALA A 90 -4.47 6.95 -5.40
N VAL A 91 -3.94 6.76 -4.18
CA VAL A 91 -2.56 7.05 -3.82
C VAL A 91 -1.80 5.73 -3.64
N GLU A 92 -0.66 5.60 -4.31
CA GLU A 92 0.21 4.43 -4.23
C GLU A 92 1.67 4.87 -4.22
N ALA A 93 2.46 4.25 -3.34
CA ALA A 93 3.86 4.61 -3.10
C ALA A 93 4.84 3.84 -4.00
N THR A 94 4.39 2.72 -4.58
CA THR A 94 5.18 1.85 -5.45
C THR A 94 4.89 2.07 -6.93
N ASP A 95 5.69 1.43 -7.80
CA ASP A 95 5.45 1.39 -9.25
C ASP A 95 4.14 0.66 -9.63
N MET A 96 3.45 0.04 -8.67
CA MET A 96 2.10 -0.46 -8.88
C MET A 96 1.12 0.65 -9.26
N ALA A 97 1.41 1.91 -8.90
CA ALA A 97 0.65 3.08 -9.35
C ALA A 97 0.50 3.15 -10.88
N VAL A 98 1.53 2.73 -11.62
CA VAL A 98 1.51 2.69 -13.10
C VAL A 98 0.49 1.67 -13.60
N HIS A 99 0.41 0.51 -12.94
CA HIS A 99 -0.55 -0.54 -13.25
C HIS A 99 -1.97 -0.13 -12.85
N ALA A 100 -2.15 0.46 -11.66
CA ALA A 100 -3.44 0.96 -11.22
C ALA A 100 -4.03 1.95 -12.24
N ARG A 101 -3.21 2.89 -12.73
CA ARG A 101 -3.61 3.90 -13.71
C ARG A 101 -4.10 3.34 -15.05
N THR A 102 -3.76 2.10 -15.41
CA THR A 102 -4.32 1.49 -16.64
C THR A 102 -5.71 0.91 -16.44
N LEU A 103 -6.14 0.76 -15.18
CA LEU A 103 -7.41 0.13 -14.80
C LEU A 103 -8.45 1.14 -14.29
N VAL A 104 -8.02 2.29 -13.74
CA VAL A 104 -8.88 3.31 -13.11
C VAL A 104 -9.10 4.55 -13.95
#